data_AF-A0A0G4Q8I1-F1
#
_entry.id   AF-A0A0G4Q8I1-F1
#
_cell.length_a   1.000
_cell.length_b   1.000
_cell.length_c   1.000
_cell.angle_alpha   90.00
_cell.angle_beta   90.00
_cell.angle_gamma   90.00
#
_symmetry.space_group_name_H-M   'P 1'
#
loop_
_entity.id
_entity.type
_entity.pdbx_description
1 polymer ?
#
loop_
_entity_poly.entity_id
_entity_poly.type
_entity_poly.pdbx_seq_one_letter_code
_entity_poly.pdbx_strand_id
1 'polypeptide(L)' 'MESHYLTLNQEHWDKQVAMENQWSKPVSDDDIIAAKKGHWKAHLTPNPVAFIARFC' A
#
# COMPACT_ATOMS: atom_id res chain seq x y z
N MET A 1 -17.28 -13.27 -12.75
CA MET A 1 -16.15 -12.41 -13.17
C MET A 1 -15.48 -11.77 -11.96
N GLU A 2 -16.21 -11.39 -10.91
CA GLU A 2 -15.61 -10.79 -9.70
C GLU A 2 -14.57 -11.65 -8.99
N SER A 3 -14.77 -12.97 -8.95
CA SER A 3 -13.85 -13.89 -8.28
C SER A 3 -12.42 -13.87 -8.85
N HIS A 4 -12.23 -13.56 -10.14
CA HIS A 4 -10.91 -13.66 -10.77
C HIS A 4 -9.96 -12.54 -10.31
N TYR A 5 -10.42 -11.29 -10.29
CA TYR A 5 -9.56 -10.19 -9.85
C TYR A 5 -9.30 -10.24 -8.35
N LEU A 6 -10.22 -10.78 -7.54
CA LEU A 6 -10.00 -10.94 -6.10
C LEU A 6 -8.86 -11.93 -5.83
N THR A 7 -8.87 -13.08 -6.50
CA THR A 7 -7.77 -14.07 -6.39
C THR A 7 -6.45 -13.47 -6.85
N LEU A 8 -6.43 -12.77 -8.00
CA LEU A 8 -5.21 -12.12 -8.49
C LEU A 8 -4.70 -11.05 -7.51
N ASN A 9 -5.58 -10.20 -7.00
CA ASN A 9 -5.21 -9.16 -6.05
C ASN A 9 -4.60 -9.77 -4.78
N GLN A 10 -5.18 -10.86 -4.27
CA GLN A 10 -4.65 -11.57 -3.12
C GLN A 10 -3.27 -12.17 -3.42
N GLU A 11 -3.10 -12.91 -4.51
CA GLU A 11 -1.82 -13.50 -4.89
C GLU A 11 -0.71 -12.45 -5.09
N HIS A 12 -1.06 -11.31 -5.69
CA HIS A 12 -0.14 -10.19 -5.85
C HIS A 12 0.23 -9.57 -4.50
N TRP A 13 -0.74 -9.43 -3.59
CA TRP A 13 -0.51 -8.91 -2.25
C TRP A 13 0.37 -9.83 -1.41
N ASP A 14 0.10 -11.13 -1.42
CA ASP A 14 0.87 -12.15 -0.69
C ASP A 14 2.35 -12.15 -1.12
N LYS A 15 2.62 -11.95 -2.42
CA LYS A 15 3.99 -11.77 -2.92
C LYS A 15 4.67 -10.52 -2.35
N GLN A 16 3.95 -9.40 -2.22
CA GLN A 16 4.53 -8.18 -1.64
C GLN A 16 4.87 -8.36 -0.16
N VAL A 17 4.01 -9.06 0.59
CA VAL A 17 4.25 -9.41 2.01
C VAL A 17 5.50 -10.27 2.13
N ALA A 18 5.64 -11.31 1.30
CA ALA A 18 6.81 -12.19 1.29
C ALA A 18 8.11 -11.44 0.94
N MET A 19 8.02 -10.35 0.16
CA MET A 19 9.16 -9.48 -0.18
C MET A 19 9.43 -8.40 0.88
N GLU A 20 8.72 -8.43 2.02
CA GLU A 20 8.78 -7.42 3.07
C GLU A 20 8.58 -5.98 2.55
N ASN A 21 7.78 -5.81 1.50
CA ASN A 21 7.52 -4.48 0.96
C ASN A 21 6.94 -3.59 2.05
N GLN A 22 7.52 -2.41 2.27
CA GLN A 22 7.09 -1.45 3.30
C GLN A 22 5.59 -1.12 3.25
N TRP A 23 4.99 -1.13 2.06
CA TRP A 23 3.57 -0.83 1.85
C TRP A 23 2.63 -2.00 2.16
N SER A 24 3.18 -3.20 2.37
CA SER A 24 2.46 -4.41 2.76
C SER A 24 2.60 -4.75 4.25
N LYS A 25 3.42 -3.99 4.99
CA LYS A 25 3.61 -4.18 6.43
C LYS A 25 2.37 -3.70 7.19
N PRO A 26 1.93 -4.45 8.23
CA PRO A 26 0.85 -3.99 9.07
C PRO A 26 1.25 -2.71 9.81
N VAL A 27 0.29 -1.79 9.96
CA VAL A 27 0.46 -0.59 10.78
C VAL A 27 0.24 -0.97 12.24
N SER A 28 1.07 -0.46 13.14
CA SER A 28 0.96 -0.76 14.58
C SER A 28 -0.24 -0.02 15.20
N ASP A 29 -0.78 -0.58 16.30
CA ASP A 29 -1.86 0.09 17.06
C ASP A 29 -1.42 1.47 17.58
N ASP A 30 -0.15 1.60 17.99
CA ASP A 30 0.43 2.86 18.45
C ASP A 30 0.43 3.93 17.33
N ASP A 31 0.80 3.55 16.11
CA ASP A 31 0.75 4.45 14.95
C ASP A 31 -0.68 4.88 14.64
N ILE A 32 -1.66 3.97 14.76
CA ILE A 32 -3.09 4.29 14.59
C ILE A 32 -3.56 5.27 15.66
N ILE A 33 -3.21 5.04 16.92
CA ILE A 33 -3.58 5.92 18.04
C ILE A 33 -2.95 7.31 17.88
N ALA A 34 -1.69 7.37 17.46
CA ALA A 34 -0.98 8.64 17.21
C ALA A 34 -1.62 9.42 16.06
N ALA A 35 -1.91 8.76 14.94
CA ALA A 35 -2.57 9.38 13.79
C ALA A 35 -3.95 9.94 14.15
N LYS A 36 -4.75 9.22 14.95
CA LYS A 36 -6.05 9.71 15.46
C LYS A 36 -5.94 10.97 16.32
N LYS A 37 -4.79 11.22 16.96
CA LYS A 37 -4.49 12.44 17.72
C LYS A 37 -3.92 13.58 16.84
N GLY A 38 -3.81 13.37 15.53
CA GLY A 38 -3.27 14.34 14.59
C GLY A 38 -1.76 14.21 14.34
N HIS A 39 -1.09 13.21 14.92
CA HIS A 39 0.33 12.96 14.69
C HIS A 39 0.52 12.09 13.44
N TRP A 40 0.41 12.70 12.27
CA TRP A 40 0.58 12.03 10.99
C TRP A 40 2.05 11.84 10.63
N LYS A 41 2.39 10.66 10.09
CA LYS A 41 3.69 10.37 9.47
C LYS A 41 3.50 10.24 7.96
N ALA A 42 4.31 10.95 7.19
CA ALA A 42 4.30 10.84 5.73
C ALA A 42 5.41 9.88 5.28
N HIS A 43 5.04 8.85 4.52
CA HIS A 43 5.99 8.02 3.78
C HIS A 43 5.89 8.39 2.31
N LEU A 44 7.00 8.83 1.73
CA LEU A 44 7.05 9.15 0.30
C LEU A 44 7.50 7.93 -0.48
N THR A 45 6.97 7.77 -1.69
CA THR A 45 7.49 6.76 -2.62
C THR A 45 8.94 7.10 -2.98
N PRO A 46 9.83 6.11 -3.16
CA PRO A 46 11.23 6.37 -3.49
C PRO A 46 11.42 7.20 -4.76
N ASN A 47 10.49 7.08 -5.71
CA ASN A 47 10.45 7.86 -6.93
C ASN A 47 9.12 8.61 -7.02
N PRO A 48 9.09 9.80 -7.65
CA PRO A 48 7.85 10.46 -8.00
C PRO A 48 6.94 9.52 -8.80
N VAL A 49 5.63 9.57 -8.54
CA VAL A 49 4.66 8.87 -9.37
C VAL A 49 4.75 9.48 -10.77
N ALA A 50 5.23 8.69 -11.74
CA ALA A 50 5.30 9.14 -13.12
C ALA A 50 3.89 9.50 -13.59
N PHE A 51 3.70 10.74 -14.02
CA PHE A 51 2.42 11.18 -14.58
C PHE A 51 2.23 10.44 -15.91
N ILE A 52 1.35 9.44 -15.93
CA ILE A 52 1.01 8.71 -17.15
C ILE A 52 0.07 9.57 -17.99
N ALA A 53 0.58 10.64 -18.61
CA ALA A 53 -0.13 11.44 -19.62
C ALA A 53 -0.21 10.69 -20.97
N ARG A 54 -0.54 9.40 -20.96
CA ARG A 54 -0.52 8.61 -22.20
C ARG A 54 -1.68 7.65 -22.35
N PHE A 55 -2.87 8.03 -21.90
CA PHE A 55 -4.15 7.43 -22.32
C PHE A 55 -5.31 8.43 -22.16
N CYS A 56 -5.20 9.59 -22.79
CA CYS A 56 -6.35 10.40 -23.19
C CYS A 56 -6.50 10.31 -24.70
#